data_AF-A0AA86I6N2-F1
#
_entry.id   AF-A0AA86I6N2-F1
#
_cell.length_a   1.000
_cell.length_b   1.000
_cell.length_c   1.000
_cell.angle_alpha   90.00
_cell.angle_beta   90.00
_cell.angle_gamma   90.00
#
_symmetry.space_group_name_H-M   'P 1'
#
loop_
_entity.id
_entity.type
_entity.pdbx_description
1 polymer ?
#
loop_
_entity_poly.entity_id
_entity_poly.type
_entity_poly.pdbx_seq_one_letter_code
_entity_poly.pdbx_strand_id
1 'polypeptide(L)'
;MLDPSTVVEMGDGGMAKYGIIRMQKFHKDAILGIQKHNQREGENSKNKDIDSTRTMLNYDFVNEDKIKYHEEIKKMTATRVKRKIRNDAVLVAEFFVSASPEYMHAMSPDEQRKYFEASLDHIAGKYGQHNILYAVVHNDEATPHMHVGFVPITDDRRLAAKEYFHGKTKIRRIQDDFHNYMNKRGYDIERGEPSELQHKSVHE
;
A
#
# COMPACT_ATOMS: atom_id res chain seq x y z
N MET A 1 -35.52 -46.91 3.67
CA MET A 1 -34.20 -47.16 3.06
C MET A 1 -33.85 -45.91 2.26
N LEU A 2 -32.89 -45.13 2.74
CA LEU A 2 -32.41 -43.92 2.06
C LEU A 2 -31.11 -44.27 1.32
N ASP A 3 -31.02 -43.75 0.09
CA ASP A 3 -29.94 -43.93 -0.89
C ASP A 3 -28.56 -43.51 -0.34
N PRO A 4 -27.49 -44.34 -0.44
CA PRO A 4 -26.16 -44.00 0.06
C PRO A 4 -25.28 -43.16 -0.88
N SER A 5 -25.77 -42.62 -2.00
CA SER A 5 -24.89 -42.08 -3.07
C SER A 5 -24.73 -40.57 -3.16
N THR A 6 -25.07 -39.79 -2.14
CA THR A 6 -24.65 -38.36 -2.09
C THR A 6 -23.33 -38.23 -1.36
N VAL A 7 -22.22 -38.50 -2.06
CA VAL A 7 -20.93 -37.94 -1.68
C VAL A 7 -21.01 -36.45 -1.98
N VAL A 8 -21.35 -35.66 -0.96
CA VAL A 8 -21.08 -34.22 -1.00
C VAL A 8 -19.55 -34.13 -0.96
N GLU A 9 -18.93 -33.87 -2.11
CA GLU A 9 -17.56 -33.38 -2.13
C GLU A 9 -17.54 -32.12 -1.27
N MET A 10 -17.04 -32.25 -0.04
CA MET A 10 -16.67 -31.11 0.77
C MET A 10 -15.57 -30.41 -0.01
N GLY A 11 -15.92 -29.29 -0.65
CA GLY A 11 -14.99 -28.47 -1.40
C GLY A 11 -13.74 -28.22 -0.55
N ASP A 12 -12.59 -28.33 -1.20
CA ASP A 12 -11.28 -28.02 -0.62
C ASP A 12 -11.40 -26.68 0.12
N GLY A 13 -11.33 -26.73 1.44
CA GLY A 13 -11.48 -25.57 2.32
C GLY A 13 -10.24 -24.69 2.19
N GLY A 14 -10.06 -24.08 1.02
CA GLY A 14 -8.96 -23.21 0.70
C GLY A 14 -8.94 -22.05 1.68
N MET A 15 -7.82 -21.87 2.37
CA MET A 15 -7.61 -20.72 3.25
C MET A 15 -7.82 -19.43 2.44
N ALA A 16 -8.70 -18.55 2.91
CA ALA A 16 -9.08 -17.34 2.16
C ALA A 16 -7.88 -16.45 1.83
N LYS A 17 -7.77 -16.05 0.55
CA LYS A 17 -6.64 -15.29 -0.02
C LYS A 17 -7.03 -13.83 -0.22
N TYR A 18 -7.00 -13.00 0.81
CA TYR A 18 -7.46 -11.61 0.67
C TYR A 18 -6.42 -10.72 0.02
N GLY A 19 -6.86 -9.87 -0.92
CA GLY A 19 -6.09 -8.71 -1.36
C GLY A 19 -6.15 -7.61 -0.30
N ILE A 20 -4.99 -7.10 0.13
CA ILE A 20 -4.93 -6.08 1.18
C ILE A 20 -4.46 -4.77 0.57
N ILE A 21 -5.33 -3.74 0.60
CA ILE A 21 -4.95 -2.36 0.32
C ILE A 21 -5.47 -1.45 1.43
N ARG A 22 -4.66 -0.56 2.00
CA ARG A 22 -5.10 0.36 3.07
C ARG A 22 -4.51 1.73 2.85
N MET A 23 -5.31 2.78 3.05
CA MET A 23 -4.89 4.16 2.85
C MET A 23 -4.66 4.85 4.18
N GLN A 24 -3.52 5.53 4.32
CA GLN A 24 -3.19 6.43 5.43
C GLN A 24 -2.81 7.83 4.92
N LYS A 25 -2.98 8.84 5.78
CA LYS A 25 -2.71 10.25 5.46
C LYS A 25 -1.64 10.77 6.41
N PHE A 26 -0.62 11.41 5.85
CA PHE A 26 0.50 11.94 6.62
C PHE A 26 0.61 13.45 6.46
N HIS A 27 0.73 14.12 7.61
CA HIS A 27 1.00 15.54 7.73
C HIS A 27 2.51 15.76 7.91
N LYS A 28 2.92 17.04 7.86
CA LYS A 28 4.32 17.46 7.93
C LYS A 28 5.14 16.72 8.99
N ASP A 29 4.61 16.61 10.21
CA ASP A 29 5.38 16.10 11.35
C ASP A 29 5.63 14.58 11.29
N ALA A 30 4.84 13.84 10.49
CA ALA A 30 4.99 12.40 10.32
C ALA A 30 5.97 12.01 9.19
N ILE A 31 6.31 12.95 8.28
CA ILE A 31 7.07 12.64 7.05
C ILE A 31 8.47 12.08 7.35
N LEU A 32 9.16 12.62 8.36
CA LEU A 32 10.47 12.09 8.74
C LEU A 32 10.36 10.66 9.31
N GLY A 33 9.28 10.36 10.05
CA GLY A 33 9.04 9.03 10.61
C GLY A 33 8.83 7.98 9.51
N ILE A 34 7.95 8.27 8.55
CA ILE A 34 7.70 7.36 7.42
C ILE A 34 8.93 7.21 6.52
N GLN A 35 9.72 8.27 6.33
CA GLN A 35 11.00 8.19 5.62
C GLN A 35 11.93 7.20 6.30
N LYS A 36 12.15 7.36 7.60
CA LYS A 36 13.03 6.48 8.37
C LYS A 36 12.56 5.04 8.35
N HIS A 37 11.25 4.82 8.46
CA HIS A 37 10.67 3.49 8.37
C HIS A 37 10.90 2.88 6.97
N ASN A 38 10.45 3.54 5.90
CA ASN A 38 10.48 2.98 4.55
C ASN A 38 11.92 2.77 4.05
N GLN A 39 12.81 3.72 4.32
CA GLN A 39 14.19 3.68 3.84
C GLN A 39 15.15 3.06 4.86
N ARG A 40 14.62 2.47 5.94
CA ARG A 40 15.39 1.84 7.03
C ARG A 40 16.53 2.75 7.50
N GLU A 41 16.21 4.01 7.79
CA GLU A 41 17.17 4.99 8.31
C GLU A 41 17.12 5.05 9.84
N GLY A 42 18.29 4.98 10.47
CA GLY A 42 18.46 4.98 11.92
C GLY A 42 18.85 3.60 12.47
N GLU A 43 19.38 3.60 13.68
CA GLU A 43 19.80 2.39 14.38
C GLU A 43 18.68 1.95 15.33
N ASN A 44 18.40 0.65 15.39
CA ASN A 44 17.45 0.02 16.32
C ASN A 44 15.97 0.38 16.08
N SER A 45 15.38 -0.20 15.03
CA SER A 45 13.92 -0.27 14.94
C SER A 45 13.35 -0.92 16.21
N LYS A 46 12.33 -0.30 16.80
CA LYS A 46 11.58 -0.93 17.90
C LYS A 46 10.72 -2.09 17.41
N ASN A 47 10.47 -2.17 16.10
CA ASN A 47 9.73 -3.28 15.51
C ASN A 47 10.64 -4.52 15.52
N LYS A 48 10.31 -5.48 16.40
CA LYS A 48 11.02 -6.75 16.53
C LYS A 48 10.81 -7.68 15.34
N ASP A 49 9.85 -7.37 14.47
CA ASP A 49 9.53 -8.16 13.29
C ASP A 49 10.44 -7.84 12.11
N ILE A 50 11.30 -6.81 12.21
CA ILE A 50 12.28 -6.49 11.17
C ILE A 50 13.50 -7.40 11.31
N ASP A 51 13.74 -8.20 10.28
CA ASP A 51 14.94 -8.99 10.09
C ASP A 51 16.00 -8.21 9.31
N SER A 52 16.96 -7.61 10.02
CA SER A 52 18.02 -6.81 9.42
C SER A 52 18.89 -7.58 8.41
N THR A 53 18.92 -8.92 8.48
CA THR A 53 19.64 -9.76 7.52
C THR A 53 18.94 -9.88 6.17
N ARG A 54 17.71 -9.37 6.06
CA ARG A 54 16.89 -9.37 4.84
C ARG A 54 16.64 -7.97 4.27
N THR A 55 17.05 -6.91 4.96
CA THR A 55 16.79 -5.52 4.52
C THR A 55 17.38 -5.21 3.14
N MET A 56 18.47 -5.87 2.72
CA MET A 56 19.02 -5.74 1.36
C MET A 56 18.10 -6.32 0.27
N LEU A 57 17.06 -7.07 0.64
CA LEU A 57 16.03 -7.58 -0.27
C LEU A 57 14.89 -6.57 -0.47
N ASN A 58 14.86 -5.48 0.30
CA ASN A 58 13.91 -4.39 0.08
C ASN A 58 14.29 -3.61 -1.18
N TYR A 59 13.31 -3.01 -1.84
CA TYR A 59 13.54 -2.20 -3.04
C TYR A 59 12.46 -1.14 -3.19
N ASP A 60 12.75 -0.07 -3.93
CA ASP A 60 11.79 0.95 -4.32
C ASP A 60 11.63 0.92 -5.85
N PHE A 61 10.39 0.90 -6.34
CA PHE A 61 10.12 0.96 -7.79
C PHE A 61 10.32 2.36 -8.38
N VAL A 62 10.40 3.40 -7.56
CA VAL A 62 10.40 4.81 -7.98
C VAL A 62 11.77 5.45 -7.82
N ASN A 63 12.51 5.10 -6.77
CA ASN A 63 13.79 5.71 -6.45
C ASN A 63 14.90 4.64 -6.40
N GLU A 64 15.98 4.83 -7.16
CA GLU A 64 17.15 3.95 -7.10
C GLU A 64 17.94 4.14 -5.79
N ASP A 65 17.99 5.39 -5.31
CA ASP A 65 18.70 5.79 -4.10
C ASP A 65 17.75 6.35 -3.05
N LYS A 66 18.24 6.42 -1.80
CA LYS A 66 17.51 7.08 -0.72
C LYS A 66 17.27 8.56 -1.02
N ILE A 67 16.06 9.02 -0.75
CA ILE A 67 15.64 10.42 -0.93
C ILE A 67 15.19 11.05 0.38
N LYS A 68 15.32 12.37 0.47
CA LYS A 68 14.73 13.14 1.57
C LYS A 68 13.31 13.53 1.22
N TYR A 69 12.31 12.87 1.81
CA TYR A 69 10.90 13.06 1.47
C TYR A 69 10.46 14.51 1.60
N HIS A 70 10.86 15.22 2.66
CA HIS A 70 10.53 16.63 2.81
C HIS A 70 11.07 17.52 1.68
N GLU A 71 12.30 17.26 1.21
CA GLU A 71 12.91 18.02 0.12
C GLU A 71 12.19 17.71 -1.19
N GLU A 72 11.88 16.45 -1.46
CA GLU A 72 11.22 16.04 -2.70
C GLU A 72 9.76 16.51 -2.77
N ILE A 73 9.00 16.41 -1.68
CA ILE A 73 7.65 16.99 -1.58
C ILE A 73 7.71 18.51 -1.84
N LYS A 74 8.71 19.21 -1.30
CA LYS A 74 8.89 20.65 -1.53
C LYS A 74 9.17 20.93 -3.01
N LYS A 75 10.03 20.16 -3.67
CA LYS A 75 10.30 20.31 -5.12
C LYS A 75 9.04 20.07 -5.95
N MET A 76 8.33 18.96 -5.72
CA MET A 76 7.10 18.62 -6.43
C MET A 76 6.05 19.73 -6.29
N THR A 77 5.88 20.26 -5.07
CA THR A 77 4.84 21.26 -4.82
C THR A 77 5.21 22.66 -5.27
N ALA A 78 6.48 23.06 -5.23
CA ALA A 78 6.92 24.42 -5.59
C ALA A 78 6.57 24.81 -7.03
N THR A 79 6.65 23.86 -7.97
CA THR A 79 6.36 24.13 -9.40
C THR A 79 4.92 23.82 -9.77
N ARG A 80 4.23 22.96 -9.03
CA ARG A 80 2.93 22.39 -9.43
C ARG A 80 1.75 22.89 -8.63
N VAL A 81 1.93 23.35 -7.40
CA VAL A 81 0.83 23.88 -6.57
C VAL A 81 0.77 25.40 -6.68
N LYS A 82 -0.41 25.96 -6.99
CA LYS A 82 -0.59 27.41 -7.20
C LYS A 82 -0.83 28.22 -5.92
N ARG A 83 -1.31 27.58 -4.86
CA ARG A 83 -1.69 28.24 -3.60
C ARG A 83 -0.73 27.87 -2.47
N LYS A 84 -0.61 28.75 -1.48
CA LYS A 84 0.11 28.45 -0.24
C LYS A 84 -0.43 27.16 0.38
N ILE A 85 0.46 26.22 0.65
CA ILE A 85 0.14 24.98 1.37
C ILE A 85 -0.21 25.34 2.82
N ARG A 86 -1.33 24.80 3.29
CA ARG A 86 -1.79 25.00 4.68
C ARG A 86 -0.92 24.16 5.62
N ASN A 87 -0.73 24.62 6.85
CA ASN A 87 0.09 23.91 7.84
C ASN A 87 -0.50 22.53 8.20
N ASP A 88 -1.83 22.39 8.17
CA ASP A 88 -2.58 21.16 8.42
C ASP A 88 -2.76 20.31 7.15
N ALA A 89 -2.08 20.64 6.04
CA ALA A 89 -2.25 19.88 4.81
C ALA A 89 -1.72 18.45 4.96
N VAL A 90 -2.45 17.50 4.36
CA VAL A 90 -1.93 16.16 4.11
C VAL A 90 -0.90 16.30 3.00
N LEU A 91 0.36 16.04 3.33
CA LEU A 91 1.48 16.14 2.37
C LEU A 91 1.65 14.85 1.57
N VAL A 92 1.41 13.71 2.20
CA VAL A 92 1.47 12.39 1.56
C VAL A 92 0.23 11.61 1.92
N ALA A 93 -0.37 10.95 0.93
CA ALA A 93 -1.28 9.83 1.16
C ALA A 93 -0.54 8.56 0.75
N GLU A 94 -0.57 7.54 1.61
CA GLU A 94 0.14 6.29 1.39
C GLU A 94 -0.84 5.12 1.31
N PHE A 95 -0.60 4.24 0.35
CA PHE A 95 -1.20 2.93 0.31
C PHE A 95 -0.24 1.87 0.85
N PHE A 96 -0.68 1.15 1.87
CA PHE A 96 -0.13 -0.15 2.22
C PHE A 96 -0.77 -1.20 1.33
N VAL A 97 0.03 -2.05 0.68
CA VAL A 97 -0.42 -3.14 -0.19
C VAL A 97 0.22 -4.46 0.23
N SER A 98 -0.58 -5.51 0.38
CA SER A 98 -0.11 -6.89 0.58
C SER A 98 -1.23 -7.87 0.18
N ALA A 99 -1.14 -9.12 0.63
CA ALA A 99 -2.21 -10.12 0.55
C ALA A 99 -2.20 -10.98 1.84
N SER A 100 -3.10 -11.96 1.96
CA SER A 100 -2.99 -13.00 3.00
C SER A 100 -1.56 -13.55 3.05
N PRO A 101 -0.94 -13.70 4.23
CA PRO A 101 0.45 -14.14 4.36
C PRO A 101 0.75 -15.41 3.57
N GLU A 102 -0.15 -16.40 3.63
CA GLU A 102 0.00 -17.68 2.95
C GLU A 102 0.00 -17.52 1.43
N TYR A 103 -0.81 -16.59 0.91
CA TYR A 103 -0.82 -16.27 -0.52
C TYR A 103 0.46 -15.55 -0.95
N MET A 104 0.91 -14.58 -0.15
CA MET A 104 2.12 -13.81 -0.45
C MET A 104 3.37 -14.69 -0.42
N HIS A 105 3.49 -15.58 0.58
CA HIS A 105 4.63 -16.49 0.73
C HIS A 105 4.61 -17.67 -0.25
N ALA A 106 3.44 -18.02 -0.80
CA ALA A 106 3.34 -19.02 -1.88
C ALA A 106 3.88 -18.50 -3.22
N MET A 107 3.88 -17.18 -3.43
CA MET A 107 4.46 -16.56 -4.63
C MET A 107 6.00 -16.57 -4.56
N SER A 108 6.64 -16.90 -5.68
CA SER A 108 8.07 -16.68 -5.88
C SER A 108 8.43 -15.18 -5.82
N PRO A 109 9.70 -14.81 -5.58
CA PRO A 109 10.11 -13.40 -5.55
C PRO A 109 9.74 -12.61 -6.82
N ASP A 110 9.82 -13.24 -8.00
CA ASP A 110 9.45 -12.62 -9.26
C ASP A 110 7.92 -12.41 -9.38
N GLU A 111 7.13 -13.34 -8.87
CA GLU A 111 5.66 -13.22 -8.83
C GLU A 111 5.23 -12.14 -7.84
N GLN A 112 5.87 -12.07 -6.66
CA GLN A 112 5.65 -10.98 -5.70
C GLN A 112 5.99 -9.63 -6.32
N ARG A 113 7.13 -9.51 -7.02
CA ARG A 113 7.51 -8.28 -7.72
C ARG A 113 6.45 -7.87 -8.74
N LYS A 114 5.98 -8.79 -9.56
CA LYS A 114 4.90 -8.52 -10.54
C LYS A 114 3.59 -8.11 -9.86
N TYR A 115 3.23 -8.74 -8.74
CA TYR A 115 2.06 -8.36 -7.95
C TYR A 115 2.15 -6.91 -7.46
N PHE A 116 3.30 -6.51 -6.92
CA PHE A 116 3.52 -5.14 -6.45
C PHE A 116 3.61 -4.13 -7.60
N GLU A 117 4.22 -4.50 -8.74
CA GLU A 117 4.23 -3.66 -9.95
C GLU A 117 2.81 -3.41 -10.48
N ALA A 118 1.99 -4.45 -10.62
CA ALA A 118 0.58 -4.30 -11.01
C ALA A 118 -0.21 -3.45 -10.00
N SER A 119 0.09 -3.58 -8.71
CA SER A 119 -0.52 -2.76 -7.67
C SER A 119 -0.11 -1.29 -7.79
N LEU A 120 1.15 -1.01 -8.06
CA LEU A 120 1.67 0.33 -8.32
C LEU A 120 1.01 0.93 -9.56
N ASP A 121 0.90 0.18 -10.65
CA ASP A 121 0.21 0.63 -11.87
C ASP A 121 -1.24 1.03 -11.61
N HIS A 122 -1.97 0.25 -10.80
CA HIS A 122 -3.33 0.59 -10.39
C HIS A 122 -3.40 1.94 -9.66
N ILE A 123 -2.52 2.12 -8.67
CA ILE A 123 -2.46 3.30 -7.81
C ILE A 123 -2.03 4.52 -8.64
N ALA A 124 -0.92 4.40 -9.36
CA ALA A 124 -0.36 5.47 -10.17
C ALA A 124 -1.31 5.89 -11.31
N GLY A 125 -2.03 4.95 -11.92
CA GLY A 125 -3.05 5.23 -12.93
C GLY A 125 -4.23 6.05 -12.39
N LYS A 126 -4.60 5.87 -11.11
CA LYS A 126 -5.70 6.59 -10.48
C LYS A 126 -5.33 7.92 -9.84
N TYR A 127 -4.16 7.98 -9.23
CA TYR A 127 -3.72 9.11 -8.42
C TYR A 127 -2.64 9.96 -9.10
N GLY A 128 -2.25 9.58 -10.32
CA GLY A 128 -1.28 10.26 -11.17
C GLY A 128 0.14 9.72 -10.98
N GLN A 129 0.75 9.20 -12.04
CA GLN A 129 2.14 8.70 -12.02
C GLN A 129 3.13 9.75 -11.49
N HIS A 130 2.98 10.99 -11.95
CA HIS A 130 3.79 12.13 -11.53
C HIS A 130 3.50 12.63 -10.10
N ASN A 131 2.53 12.02 -9.39
CA ASN A 131 2.29 12.26 -7.96
C ASN A 131 2.99 11.23 -7.07
N ILE A 132 3.44 10.10 -7.59
CA ILE A 132 4.10 9.06 -6.80
C ILE A 132 5.44 9.61 -6.29
N LEU A 133 5.64 9.49 -4.98
CA LEU A 133 6.85 9.92 -4.29
C LEU A 133 7.80 8.73 -4.04
N TYR A 134 7.24 7.58 -3.68
CA TYR A 134 7.97 6.33 -3.43
C TYR A 134 7.02 5.14 -3.58
N ALA A 135 7.57 3.96 -3.88
CA ALA A 135 6.87 2.68 -3.87
C ALA A 135 7.81 1.59 -3.34
N VAL A 136 7.95 1.55 -2.01
CA VAL A 136 8.93 0.72 -1.30
C VAL A 136 8.33 -0.62 -0.93
N VAL A 137 8.96 -1.71 -1.35
CA VAL A 137 8.66 -3.08 -0.94
C VAL A 137 9.55 -3.48 0.24
N HIS A 138 8.93 -3.90 1.33
CA HIS A 138 9.59 -4.50 2.48
C HIS A 138 9.47 -6.03 2.41
N ASN A 139 10.61 -6.69 2.27
CA ASN A 139 10.78 -8.15 2.30
C ASN A 139 11.47 -8.61 3.60
N ASP A 140 11.75 -7.69 4.52
CA ASP A 140 12.43 -7.92 5.80
C ASP A 140 11.47 -7.95 7.00
N GLU A 141 10.16 -8.01 6.76
CA GLU A 141 9.13 -8.16 7.79
C GLU A 141 8.37 -9.49 7.62
N ALA A 142 7.42 -9.77 8.52
CA ALA A 142 6.69 -11.04 8.58
C ALA A 142 5.97 -11.44 7.28
N THR A 143 5.47 -10.47 6.51
CA THR A 143 4.82 -10.70 5.21
C THR A 143 5.27 -9.61 4.24
N PRO A 144 5.71 -9.97 3.02
CA PRO A 144 6.05 -9.00 1.99
C PRO A 144 4.91 -7.99 1.76
N HIS A 145 5.25 -6.72 1.75
CA HIS A 145 4.28 -5.65 1.54
C HIS A 145 4.92 -4.42 0.91
N MET A 146 4.10 -3.56 0.33
CA MET A 146 4.53 -2.35 -0.34
C MET A 146 3.87 -1.11 0.28
N HIS A 147 4.66 -0.07 0.48
CA HIS A 147 4.21 1.29 0.80
C HIS A 147 4.31 2.17 -0.44
N VAL A 148 3.17 2.63 -0.96
CA VAL A 148 3.09 3.55 -2.10
C VAL A 148 2.64 4.92 -1.62
N GLY A 149 3.59 5.84 -1.46
CA GLY A 149 3.32 7.21 -1.05
C GLY A 149 3.18 8.13 -2.27
N PHE A 150 2.16 8.98 -2.26
CA PHE A 150 2.00 10.01 -3.29
C PHE A 150 1.64 11.36 -2.69
N VAL A 151 2.08 12.43 -3.36
CA VAL A 151 1.73 13.81 -3.02
C VAL A 151 0.39 14.13 -3.69
N PRO A 152 -0.69 14.43 -2.95
CA PRO A 152 -2.04 14.52 -3.50
C PRO A 152 -2.30 15.86 -4.20
N ILE A 153 -1.54 16.13 -5.26
CA ILE A 153 -1.71 17.30 -6.14
C ILE A 153 -2.82 16.97 -7.13
N THR A 154 -3.83 17.82 -7.19
CA THR A 154 -4.97 17.70 -8.10
C THR A 154 -4.74 18.45 -9.40
N ASP A 155 -5.50 18.12 -10.45
CA ASP A 155 -5.37 18.73 -11.79
C ASP A 155 -5.53 20.26 -11.76
N ASP A 156 -6.37 20.77 -10.85
CA ASP A 156 -6.55 22.20 -10.61
C ASP A 156 -5.44 22.84 -9.75
N ARG A 157 -4.32 22.11 -9.57
CA ARG A 157 -3.07 22.56 -8.95
C ARG A 157 -3.20 22.93 -7.48
N ARG A 158 -4.02 22.16 -6.73
CA ARG A 158 -4.12 22.21 -5.26
C ARG A 158 -3.48 20.98 -4.64
N LEU A 159 -3.06 21.10 -3.39
CA LEU A 159 -2.71 19.95 -2.54
C LEU A 159 -3.96 19.54 -1.74
N ALA A 160 -4.66 18.48 -2.14
CA ALA A 160 -6.00 18.19 -1.64
C ALA A 160 -6.34 16.69 -1.58
N ALA A 161 -5.79 15.98 -0.59
CA ALA A 161 -6.09 14.56 -0.32
C ALA A 161 -7.60 14.25 -0.18
N LYS A 162 -8.40 15.22 0.26
CA LYS A 162 -9.86 15.06 0.40
C LYS A 162 -10.55 14.81 -0.95
N GLU A 163 -10.03 15.32 -2.06
CA GLU A 163 -10.64 15.08 -3.38
C GLU A 163 -10.58 13.59 -3.73
N TYR A 164 -9.53 12.90 -3.28
CA TYR A 164 -9.36 11.46 -3.47
C TYR A 164 -10.11 10.62 -2.42
N PHE A 165 -10.14 11.06 -1.16
CA PHE A 165 -10.48 10.20 -0.01
C PHE A 165 -11.61 10.70 0.90
N HIS A 166 -12.49 11.58 0.41
CA HIS A 166 -13.61 12.08 1.21
C HIS A 166 -14.81 11.12 1.19
N GLY A 167 -15.23 10.66 2.37
CA GLY A 167 -16.42 9.84 2.59
C GLY A 167 -16.15 8.32 2.54
N LYS A 168 -16.96 7.57 3.31
CA LYS A 168 -16.87 6.09 3.41
C LYS A 168 -16.99 5.40 2.06
N THR A 169 -17.81 5.93 1.15
CA THR A 169 -18.01 5.38 -0.20
C THR A 169 -16.71 5.37 -1.02
N LYS A 170 -15.92 6.45 -0.99
CA LYS A 170 -14.65 6.49 -1.73
C LYS A 170 -13.64 5.49 -1.16
N ILE A 171 -13.59 5.36 0.16
CA ILE A 171 -12.71 4.38 0.82
C ILE A 171 -13.13 2.94 0.48
N ARG A 172 -14.43 2.62 0.50
CA ARG A 172 -14.92 1.29 0.12
C ARG A 172 -14.56 0.94 -1.33
N ARG A 173 -14.70 1.90 -2.25
CA ARG A 173 -14.35 1.71 -3.66
C ARG A 173 -12.88 1.39 -3.89
N ILE A 174 -11.97 1.81 -3.01
CA ILE A 174 -10.55 1.44 -3.11
C ILE A 174 -10.39 -0.08 -3.06
N GLN A 175 -11.08 -0.75 -2.13
CA GLN A 175 -11.05 -2.21 -2.00
C GLN A 175 -11.64 -2.88 -3.24
N ASP A 176 -12.82 -2.40 -3.66
CA ASP A 176 -13.56 -2.95 -4.80
C ASP A 176 -12.73 -2.87 -6.09
N ASP A 177 -12.18 -1.70 -6.36
CA ASP A 177 -11.46 -1.44 -7.59
C ASP A 177 -10.10 -2.14 -7.60
N PHE A 178 -9.41 -2.21 -6.45
CA PHE A 178 -8.15 -2.94 -6.33
C PHE A 178 -8.36 -4.44 -6.58
N HIS A 179 -9.32 -5.04 -5.88
CA HIS A 179 -9.73 -6.44 -6.08
C HIS A 179 -10.03 -6.73 -7.55
N ASN A 180 -10.88 -5.90 -8.18
CA ASN A 180 -11.27 -6.10 -9.57
C ASN A 180 -10.10 -5.93 -10.54
N TYR A 181 -9.19 -4.99 -10.27
CA TYR A 181 -8.03 -4.75 -11.13
C TYR A 181 -7.01 -5.88 -11.06
N MET A 182 -6.77 -6.41 -9.86
CA MET A 182 -5.83 -7.51 -9.62
C MET A 182 -6.36 -8.83 -10.17
N ASN A 183 -7.63 -9.18 -9.92
CA ASN A 183 -8.24 -10.39 -10.47
C ASN A 183 -8.27 -10.41 -12.01
N LYS A 184 -8.51 -9.25 -12.65
CA LYS A 184 -8.42 -9.13 -14.12
C LYS A 184 -7.02 -9.40 -14.68
N ARG A 185 -5.99 -9.41 -13.83
CA ARG A 185 -4.59 -9.72 -14.17
C ARG A 185 -4.17 -11.12 -13.72
N GLY A 186 -5.11 -11.94 -13.28
CA GLY A 186 -4.86 -13.34 -12.91
C GLY A 186 -4.48 -13.57 -11.44
N TYR A 187 -4.56 -12.55 -10.58
CA TYR A 187 -4.36 -12.72 -9.15
C TYR A 187 -5.65 -13.20 -8.48
N ASP A 188 -5.69 -14.49 -8.12
CA ASP A 188 -6.77 -15.14 -7.38
C ASP A 188 -6.82 -14.65 -5.92
N ILE A 189 -7.41 -13.47 -5.73
CA ILE A 189 -7.56 -12.85 -4.41
C ILE A 189 -9.02 -12.47 -4.15
N GLU A 190 -9.47 -12.72 -2.93
CA GLU A 190 -10.77 -12.32 -2.44
C GLU A 190 -10.78 -10.87 -1.97
N ARG A 191 -11.97 -10.28 -2.03
CA ARG A 191 -12.25 -8.95 -1.50
C ARG A 191 -12.42 -9.03 0.01
N GLY A 192 -11.67 -8.20 0.76
CA GLY A 192 -11.85 -8.09 2.20
C GLY A 192 -13.27 -7.62 2.57
N GLU A 193 -13.91 -8.33 3.49
CA GLU A 193 -15.23 -7.95 4.00
C GLU A 193 -15.15 -6.72 4.92
N PRO A 194 -16.16 -5.83 4.92
CA PRO A 194 -16.23 -4.75 5.88
C PRO A 194 -16.30 -5.36 7.29
N SER A 195 -15.24 -5.19 8.09
CA SER A 195 -15.24 -5.63 9.47
C SER A 195 -15.26 -4.44 10.42
N GLU A 196 -15.93 -4.60 11.57
CA GLU A 196 -15.88 -3.66 12.70
C GLU A 196 -14.53 -3.71 13.45
N LEU A 197 -13.56 -4.52 12.99
CA LEU A 197 -12.24 -4.59 13.61
C LEU A 197 -11.52 -3.25 13.43
N GLN A 198 -11.23 -2.62 14.57
CA GLN A 198 -10.42 -1.40 14.59
C GLN A 198 -9.01 -1.72 14.08
N HIS A 199 -8.49 -0.85 13.22
CA HIS A 199 -7.10 -0.91 12.78
C HIS A 199 -6.17 -0.78 14.00
N LYS A 200 -5.51 -1.88 14.37
CA LYS A 200 -4.43 -1.84 15.35
C LYS A 200 -3.19 -1.23 14.69
N SER A 201 -2.64 -0.19 15.32
CA SER A 201 -1.30 0.28 14.95
C SER A 201 -0.31 -0.86 15.19
N VAL A 202 0.55 -1.14 14.22
CA VAL A 202 1.66 -2.11 14.40
C VAL A 202 2.79 -1.50 15.25
N HIS A 203 2.62 -0.25 15.72
CA HIS A 203 3.63 0.52 16.45
C HIS A 203 3.22 0.91 17.88
N GLU A 204 2.49 0.06 18.59
CA GLU A 204 2.41 0.16 20.07
C GLU A 204 3.38 -0.79 20.76
#